data_AF-A0A957ZU11-F1
#
_entry.id   AF-A0A957ZU11-F1
#
_cell.length_a   1.000
_cell.length_b   1.000
_cell.length_c   1.000
_cell.angle_alpha   90.00
_cell.angle_beta   90.00
_cell.angle_gamma   90.00
#
_symmetry.space_group_name_H-M   'P 1'
#
loop_
_entity.id
_entity.type
_entity.pdbx_description
1 polymer ?
#
loop_
_entity_poly.entity_id
_entity_poly.type
_entity_poly.pdbx_seq_one_letter_code
_entity_poly.pdbx_strand_id
1 'polypeptide(L)'
;VLAFQVLLLPGLRGVAYAVMLSAINVIEAYVYLIMLPDAHWLMNGTVILRTLLLTLLAVEFLAQIWPHPARAAAMRRVAATAGWSALALTLTAALVAIPRAAQAYETRRFAELPCRDAVTFLRDQADDDADLILSQEIDLWQELYPWLRRDYTLRVLDTYSPYDAPAADVLAAQLDELLGEDEVWWIERAPSEARATYFQRADVAVVQEATFGPCTLLRVARVDPAQSLAVADVAGGPIQLVDAQIGPAQGGADLHLVLYWRADAPVTASYTVFTQLFAPDGQMAAQQDNVPVTGLAPTDTWQPGTLIRDPYRLPVPPAAAPGSYVLHVGLYDDTGRAPLTLADGSRADHLEFSVPVAAP
;
A
#
# COMPACT_ATOMS: atom_id res chain seq x y z
N VAL A 1 -26.27 -30.91 -24.89
CA VAL A 1 -27.49 -30.66 -24.10
C VAL A 1 -28.24 -29.39 -24.56
N LEU A 2 -27.55 -28.25 -24.71
CA LEU A 2 -28.11 -26.98 -25.23
C LEU A 2 -28.94 -27.12 -26.52
N ALA A 3 -28.38 -27.73 -27.56
CA ALA A 3 -29.08 -27.90 -28.85
C ALA A 3 -30.38 -28.70 -28.72
N PHE A 4 -30.39 -29.73 -27.87
CA PHE A 4 -31.57 -30.58 -27.67
C PHE A 4 -32.69 -29.84 -26.92
N GLN A 5 -32.36 -28.99 -25.93
CA GLN A 5 -33.35 -28.19 -25.19
C GLN A 5 -33.99 -27.10 -26.05
N VAL A 6 -33.21 -26.42 -26.88
CA VAL A 6 -33.72 -25.37 -27.79
C VAL A 6 -34.56 -25.96 -28.92
N LEU A 7 -34.21 -27.14 -29.43
CA LEU A 7 -35.01 -27.85 -30.44
C LEU A 7 -36.36 -28.33 -29.89
N LEU A 8 -36.43 -28.69 -28.61
CA LEU A 8 -37.64 -29.21 -27.97
C LEU A 8 -38.58 -28.13 -27.40
N LEU A 9 -38.05 -26.97 -27.04
CA LEU A 9 -38.80 -25.79 -26.60
C LEU A 9 -38.37 -24.58 -27.45
N PRO A 10 -38.82 -24.50 -28.73
CA PRO A 10 -38.46 -23.41 -29.63
C PRO A 10 -39.14 -22.11 -29.16
N GLY A 11 -38.41 -21.32 -28.37
CA GLY A 11 -38.87 -20.04 -27.85
C GLY A 11 -37.90 -19.46 -26.80
N LEU A 12 -38.15 -18.21 -26.39
CA LEU A 12 -37.28 -17.50 -25.43
C LEU A 12 -37.09 -18.24 -24.10
N ARG A 13 -38.06 -19.05 -23.68
CA ARG A 13 -37.99 -19.85 -22.44
C ARG A 13 -37.00 -21.00 -22.54
N GLY A 14 -37.02 -21.75 -23.65
CA GLY A 14 -36.05 -22.81 -23.91
C GLY A 14 -34.63 -22.25 -23.94
N VAL A 15 -34.45 -21.09 -24.58
CA VAL A 15 -33.18 -20.35 -24.55
C VAL A 15 -32.79 -19.95 -23.13
N ALA A 16 -33.71 -19.39 -22.33
CA ALA A 16 -33.43 -18.99 -20.96
C ALA A 16 -32.98 -20.17 -20.08
N TYR A 17 -33.67 -21.32 -20.12
CA TYR A 17 -33.24 -22.53 -19.41
C TYR A 17 -31.85 -23.01 -19.85
N ALA A 18 -31.62 -23.01 -21.16
CA ALA A 18 -30.37 -23.45 -21.76
C ALA A 18 -29.19 -22.56 -21.31
N VAL A 19 -29.39 -21.24 -21.30
CA VAL A 19 -28.41 -20.26 -20.81
C VAL A 19 -28.18 -20.41 -19.31
N MET A 20 -29.24 -20.48 -18.48
CA MET A 20 -29.09 -20.61 -17.03
C MET A 20 -28.36 -21.90 -16.63
N LEU A 21 -28.72 -23.04 -17.22
CA LEU A 21 -28.04 -24.31 -16.95
C LEU A 21 -26.57 -24.29 -17.41
N SER A 22 -26.26 -23.58 -18.50
CA SER A 22 -24.88 -23.41 -18.95
C SER A 22 -24.08 -22.50 -18.03
N ALA A 23 -24.68 -21.39 -17.58
CA ALA A 23 -24.05 -20.50 -16.59
C ALA A 23 -23.75 -21.24 -15.29
N ILE A 24 -24.68 -22.08 -14.80
CA ILE A 24 -24.47 -22.97 -13.64
C ILE A 24 -23.25 -23.86 -13.86
N ASN A 25 -23.12 -24.50 -15.02
CA ASN A 25 -21.96 -25.35 -15.31
C ASN A 25 -20.65 -24.57 -15.27
N VAL A 26 -20.63 -23.35 -15.81
CA VAL A 26 -19.45 -22.48 -15.79
C VAL A 26 -19.10 -22.09 -14.36
N ILE A 27 -20.10 -21.73 -13.55
CA ILE A 27 -19.89 -21.37 -12.14
C ILE A 27 -19.35 -22.58 -11.36
N GLU A 28 -19.95 -23.76 -11.50
CA GLU A 28 -19.49 -24.97 -10.81
C GLU A 28 -18.06 -25.35 -11.24
N ALA A 29 -17.78 -25.39 -12.55
CA ALA A 29 -16.53 -25.92 -13.08
C ALA A 29 -15.35 -24.94 -12.96
N TYR A 30 -15.57 -23.64 -13.16
CA TYR A 30 -14.50 -22.65 -13.20
C TYR A 30 -14.48 -21.77 -11.96
N VAL A 31 -15.63 -21.34 -11.45
CA VAL A 31 -15.66 -20.44 -10.29
C VAL A 31 -15.47 -21.22 -8.99
N TYR A 32 -16.29 -22.24 -8.73
CA TYR A 32 -16.17 -23.01 -7.50
C TYR A 32 -14.92 -23.90 -7.50
N LEU A 33 -14.77 -24.80 -8.47
CA LEU A 33 -13.68 -25.79 -8.40
C LEU A 33 -12.26 -25.20 -8.52
N ILE A 34 -12.10 -24.09 -9.26
CA ILE A 34 -10.77 -23.50 -9.51
C ILE A 34 -10.56 -22.26 -8.62
N MET A 35 -11.46 -21.28 -8.69
CA MET A 35 -11.26 -20.00 -8.01
C MET A 35 -11.65 -20.02 -6.52
N LEU A 36 -12.74 -20.69 -6.15
CA LEU A 36 -13.39 -20.59 -4.83
C LEU A 36 -13.85 -21.95 -4.26
N PRO A 37 -12.95 -22.92 -4.04
CA PRO A 37 -13.31 -24.28 -3.63
C PRO A 37 -13.90 -24.32 -2.22
N ASP A 38 -13.55 -23.37 -1.36
CA ASP A 38 -14.05 -23.28 0.02
C ASP A 38 -15.41 -22.56 0.12
N ALA A 39 -15.90 -21.98 -0.99
CA ALA A 39 -17.18 -21.26 -1.01
C ALA A 39 -18.37 -22.21 -1.15
N HIS A 40 -18.60 -23.07 -0.15
CA HIS A 40 -19.68 -24.09 -0.20
C HIS A 40 -21.08 -23.51 -0.44
N TRP A 41 -21.33 -22.25 -0.05
CA TRP A 41 -22.58 -21.55 -0.35
C TRP A 41 -22.85 -21.43 -1.85
N LEU A 42 -21.80 -21.25 -2.67
CA LEU A 42 -21.90 -21.14 -4.11
C LEU A 42 -22.31 -22.49 -4.72
N MET A 43 -21.63 -23.57 -4.33
CA MET A 43 -21.95 -24.93 -4.76
C MET A 43 -23.38 -25.34 -4.34
N ASN A 44 -23.77 -25.11 -3.08
CA ASN A 44 -25.12 -25.43 -2.62
C ASN A 44 -26.18 -24.64 -3.41
N GLY A 45 -25.93 -23.36 -3.67
CA GLY A 45 -26.82 -22.51 -4.45
C GLY A 45 -26.99 -22.98 -5.90
N THR A 46 -25.89 -23.33 -6.58
CA THR A 46 -25.94 -23.80 -7.98
C THR A 46 -26.64 -25.15 -8.09
N VAL A 47 -26.38 -26.08 -7.16
CA VAL A 47 -27.02 -27.41 -7.13
C VAL A 47 -28.53 -27.28 -6.89
N ILE A 48 -28.96 -26.43 -5.95
CA ILE A 48 -30.39 -26.18 -5.69
C ILE A 48 -31.05 -25.58 -6.94
N LEU A 49 -30.45 -24.55 -7.53
CA LEU A 49 -30.98 -23.89 -8.72
C LEU A 49 -31.07 -24.85 -9.91
N ARG A 50 -30.04 -25.66 -10.15
CA ARG A 50 -30.01 -26.65 -11.22
C ARG A 50 -31.12 -27.68 -11.05
N THR A 51 -31.27 -28.22 -9.84
CA THR A 51 -32.33 -29.17 -9.51
C THR A 51 -33.71 -28.57 -9.75
N LEU A 52 -33.91 -27.31 -9.35
CA LEU A 52 -35.16 -26.56 -9.61
C LEU A 52 -35.43 -26.39 -11.11
N LEU A 53 -34.44 -25.92 -11.88
CA LEU A 53 -34.59 -25.68 -13.32
C LEU A 53 -34.86 -26.98 -14.09
N LEU A 54 -34.16 -28.07 -13.76
CA LEU A 54 -34.40 -29.38 -14.36
C LEU A 54 -35.78 -29.93 -14.01
N THR A 55 -36.25 -29.72 -12.78
CA THR A 55 -37.60 -30.11 -12.35
C THR A 55 -38.68 -29.33 -13.09
N LEU A 56 -38.52 -28.00 -13.22
CA LEU A 56 -39.43 -27.16 -13.99
C LEU A 56 -39.47 -27.55 -15.47
N LEU A 57 -38.31 -27.82 -16.06
CA LEU A 57 -38.18 -28.32 -17.43
C LEU A 57 -38.90 -29.67 -17.59
N ALA A 58 -38.73 -30.59 -16.63
CA ALA A 58 -39.43 -31.88 -16.65
C ALA A 58 -40.96 -31.73 -16.56
N VAL A 59 -41.47 -30.79 -15.74
CA VAL A 59 -42.92 -30.48 -15.67
C VAL A 59 -43.43 -29.93 -16.99
N GLU A 60 -42.67 -29.05 -17.66
CA GLU A 60 -43.04 -28.55 -18.99
C GLU A 60 -43.12 -29.67 -20.03
N PHE A 61 -42.15 -30.60 -20.02
CA PHE A 61 -42.18 -31.77 -20.90
C PHE A 61 -43.36 -32.68 -20.63
N LEU A 62 -43.63 -32.99 -19.36
CA LEU A 62 -44.76 -33.85 -18.98
C LEU A 62 -46.09 -33.23 -19.41
N ALA A 63 -46.22 -31.91 -19.34
CA ALA A 63 -47.41 -31.19 -19.79
C ALA A 63 -47.64 -31.25 -21.32
N GLN A 64 -46.60 -31.49 -22.12
CA GLN A 64 -46.75 -31.63 -23.58
C GLN A 64 -47.40 -32.96 -23.98
N ILE A 65 -47.17 -34.03 -23.20
CA ILE A 65 -47.69 -35.37 -23.46
C ILE A 65 -48.92 -35.73 -22.61
N TRP A 66 -49.43 -34.78 -21.82
CA TRP A 66 -50.52 -35.03 -20.88
C TRP A 66 -51.89 -35.16 -21.57
N PRO A 67 -52.71 -36.19 -21.27
CA PRO A 67 -53.93 -36.50 -22.02
C PRO A 67 -55.07 -35.49 -21.82
N HIS A 68 -55.07 -34.71 -20.73
CA HIS A 68 -56.12 -33.73 -20.44
C HIS A 68 -55.69 -32.29 -20.80
N PRO A 69 -56.31 -31.64 -21.81
CA PRO A 69 -55.84 -30.36 -22.34
C PRO A 69 -55.93 -29.20 -21.34
N ALA A 70 -56.94 -29.18 -20.48
CA ALA A 70 -57.10 -28.15 -19.45
C ALA A 70 -55.99 -28.25 -18.37
N ARG A 71 -55.66 -29.47 -17.93
CA ARG A 71 -54.59 -29.72 -16.95
C ARG A 71 -53.21 -29.45 -17.57
N ALA A 72 -52.99 -29.87 -18.81
CA ALA A 72 -51.78 -29.56 -19.57
C ALA A 72 -51.56 -28.04 -19.70
N ALA A 73 -52.61 -27.28 -19.99
CA ALA A 73 -52.53 -25.82 -20.09
C ALA A 73 -52.20 -25.15 -18.74
N ALA A 74 -52.80 -25.63 -17.64
CA ALA A 74 -52.51 -25.13 -16.30
C ALA A 74 -51.05 -25.42 -15.89
N MET A 75 -50.57 -26.66 -16.10
CA MET A 75 -49.18 -27.04 -15.81
C MET A 75 -48.17 -26.18 -16.56
N ARG A 76 -48.39 -25.93 -17.86
CA ARG A 76 -47.50 -25.04 -18.65
C ARG A 76 -47.49 -23.60 -18.16
N ARG A 77 -48.63 -23.05 -17.72
CA ARG A 77 -48.68 -21.68 -17.18
C ARG A 77 -47.89 -21.60 -15.87
N VAL A 78 -48.11 -22.55 -14.96
CA VAL A 78 -47.43 -22.59 -13.66
C VAL A 78 -45.93 -22.77 -13.85
N ALA A 79 -45.49 -23.71 -14.68
CA ALA A 79 -44.08 -23.93 -14.97
C ALA A 79 -43.43 -22.71 -15.63
N ALA A 80 -44.15 -22.04 -16.54
CA ALA A 80 -43.65 -20.82 -17.18
C ALA A 80 -43.52 -19.64 -16.21
N THR A 81 -44.50 -19.41 -15.34
CA THR A 81 -44.41 -18.35 -14.32
C THR A 81 -43.30 -18.67 -13.33
N ALA A 82 -43.19 -19.92 -12.89
CA ALA A 82 -42.12 -20.37 -12.00
C ALA A 82 -40.73 -20.26 -12.65
N GLY A 83 -40.60 -20.56 -13.94
CA GLY A 83 -39.34 -20.40 -14.69
C GLY A 83 -38.90 -18.95 -14.81
N TRP A 84 -39.81 -18.02 -15.13
CA TRP A 84 -39.49 -16.59 -15.14
C TRP A 84 -39.19 -16.05 -13.73
N SER A 85 -39.93 -16.49 -12.72
CA SER A 85 -39.62 -16.16 -11.32
C SER A 85 -38.26 -16.69 -10.90
N ALA A 86 -37.89 -17.91 -11.32
CA ALA A 86 -36.57 -18.48 -11.05
C ALA A 86 -35.46 -17.68 -11.75
N LEU A 87 -35.66 -17.24 -12.99
CA LEU A 87 -34.72 -16.36 -13.68
C LEU A 87 -34.56 -15.02 -12.96
N ALA A 88 -35.68 -14.37 -12.62
CA ALA A 88 -35.65 -13.09 -11.90
C ALA A 88 -34.95 -13.23 -10.54
N LEU A 89 -35.29 -14.28 -9.76
CA LEU A 89 -34.64 -14.59 -8.49
C LEU A 89 -33.14 -14.83 -8.67
N THR A 90 -32.73 -15.55 -9.72
CA THR A 90 -31.31 -15.83 -10.00
C THR A 90 -30.55 -14.54 -10.32
N LEU A 91 -31.14 -13.66 -11.14
CA LEU A 91 -30.54 -12.36 -11.46
C LEU A 91 -30.42 -11.47 -10.22
N THR A 92 -31.45 -11.44 -9.37
CA THR A 92 -31.41 -10.70 -8.09
C THR A 92 -30.39 -11.31 -7.12
N ALA A 93 -30.34 -12.65 -7.01
CA ALA A 93 -29.36 -13.33 -6.17
C ALA A 93 -27.93 -13.09 -6.67
N ALA A 94 -27.71 -12.98 -7.98
CA ALA A 94 -26.41 -12.66 -8.56
C ALA A 94 -25.89 -11.29 -8.09
N LEU A 95 -26.76 -10.29 -7.90
CA LEU A 95 -26.36 -8.97 -7.38
C LEU A 95 -25.76 -9.05 -5.97
N VAL A 96 -26.11 -10.06 -5.18
CA VAL A 96 -25.55 -10.30 -3.85
C VAL A 96 -24.40 -11.31 -3.88
N ALA A 97 -24.53 -12.35 -4.70
CA ALA A 97 -23.55 -13.43 -4.81
C ALA A 97 -22.22 -12.96 -5.44
N ILE A 98 -22.28 -12.12 -6.48
CA ILE A 98 -21.09 -11.62 -7.19
C ILE A 98 -20.15 -10.84 -6.26
N PRO A 99 -20.57 -9.80 -5.52
CA PRO A 99 -19.66 -9.07 -4.63
C PRO A 99 -19.14 -9.97 -3.51
N ARG A 100 -19.95 -10.91 -3.01
CA ARG A 100 -19.53 -11.87 -1.98
C ARG A 100 -18.49 -12.87 -2.49
N ALA A 101 -18.63 -13.32 -3.74
CA ALA A 101 -17.64 -14.17 -4.42
C ALA A 101 -16.36 -13.39 -4.71
N ALA A 102 -16.46 -12.13 -5.14
CA ALA A 102 -15.31 -11.25 -5.35
C ALA A 102 -14.51 -11.05 -4.06
N GLN A 103 -15.19 -10.74 -2.95
CA GLN A 103 -14.54 -10.60 -1.64
C GLN A 103 -13.88 -11.91 -1.16
N ALA A 104 -14.54 -13.06 -1.36
CA ALA A 104 -13.96 -14.36 -1.03
C ALA A 104 -12.71 -14.65 -1.87
N TYR A 105 -12.73 -14.27 -3.15
CA TYR A 105 -11.59 -14.42 -4.06
C TYR A 105 -10.42 -13.54 -3.64
N GLU A 106 -10.68 -12.27 -3.35
CA GLU A 106 -9.65 -11.34 -2.85
C GLU A 106 -9.05 -11.84 -1.53
N THR A 107 -9.87 -12.27 -0.58
CA THR A 107 -9.41 -12.79 0.72
C THR A 107 -8.48 -13.99 0.54
N ARG A 108 -8.89 -14.96 -0.29
CA ARG A 108 -8.08 -16.14 -0.60
C ARG A 108 -6.78 -15.76 -1.30
N ARG A 109 -6.87 -14.91 -2.34
CA ARG A 109 -5.70 -14.50 -3.12
C ARG A 109 -4.68 -13.73 -2.29
N PHE A 110 -5.14 -12.92 -1.34
CA PHE A 110 -4.27 -12.23 -0.39
C PHE A 110 -3.61 -13.20 0.60
N ALA A 111 -4.35 -14.20 1.08
CA ALA A 111 -3.82 -15.21 2.00
C ALA A 111 -2.74 -16.10 1.38
N GLU A 112 -2.82 -16.36 0.07
CA GLU A 112 -1.85 -17.18 -0.69
C GLU A 112 -0.62 -16.37 -1.19
N LEU A 113 -0.59 -15.05 -0.97
CA LEU A 113 0.49 -14.18 -1.46
C LEU A 113 1.81 -14.42 -0.70
N PRO A 114 2.94 -14.72 -1.38
CA PRO A 114 4.24 -14.91 -0.69
C PRO A 114 4.70 -13.69 0.11
N CYS A 115 4.55 -12.48 -0.44
CA CYS A 115 4.89 -11.22 0.23
C CYS A 115 3.74 -10.62 1.05
N ARG A 116 2.78 -11.41 1.54
CA ARG A 116 1.59 -10.87 2.25
C ARG A 116 1.95 -9.96 3.42
N ASP A 117 2.92 -10.37 4.22
CA ASP A 117 3.27 -9.63 5.44
C ASP A 117 4.01 -8.33 5.09
N ALA A 118 4.80 -8.30 4.01
CA ALA A 118 5.37 -7.08 3.46
C ALA A 118 4.29 -6.10 2.96
N VAL A 119 3.26 -6.61 2.25
CA VAL A 119 2.12 -5.78 1.81
C VAL A 119 1.34 -5.23 2.99
N THR A 120 1.18 -6.02 4.05
CA THR A 120 0.49 -5.59 5.27
C THR A 120 1.29 -4.47 5.95
N PHE A 121 2.59 -4.67 6.12
CA PHE A 121 3.49 -3.65 6.66
C PHE A 121 3.44 -2.34 5.86
N LEU A 122 3.52 -2.41 4.53
CA LEU A 122 3.43 -1.21 3.68
C LEU A 122 2.08 -0.51 3.84
N ARG A 123 0.95 -1.23 3.87
CA ARG A 123 -0.36 -0.61 4.10
C ARG A 123 -0.46 0.12 5.43
N ASP A 124 0.17 -0.42 6.47
CA ASP A 124 0.21 0.24 7.78
C ASP A 124 1.09 1.50 7.76
N GLN A 125 1.98 1.63 6.77
CA GLN A 125 2.86 2.78 6.52
C GLN A 125 2.36 3.69 5.39
N ALA A 126 1.11 3.53 4.91
CA ALA A 126 0.60 4.24 3.75
C ALA A 126 0.49 5.76 3.93
N ASP A 127 0.40 6.24 5.18
CA ASP A 127 0.34 7.67 5.49
C ASP A 127 1.74 8.31 5.64
N ASP A 128 2.83 7.58 5.37
CA ASP A 128 4.20 8.11 5.34
C ASP A 128 4.52 8.73 3.97
N ASP A 129 5.46 9.68 3.94
CA ASP A 129 5.84 10.46 2.75
C ASP A 129 6.45 9.68 1.58
N ALA A 130 6.71 8.38 1.74
CA ALA A 130 7.37 7.56 0.73
C ALA A 130 6.35 6.82 -0.16
N ASP A 131 5.77 7.52 -1.13
CA ASP A 131 4.72 6.99 -2.01
C ASP A 131 5.24 6.06 -3.13
N LEU A 132 6.56 5.92 -3.28
CA LEU A 132 7.18 5.22 -4.39
C LEU A 132 7.78 3.88 -3.95
N ILE A 133 7.32 2.80 -4.58
CA ILE A 133 7.90 1.45 -4.42
C ILE A 133 8.61 1.06 -5.72
N LEU A 134 9.89 0.72 -5.60
CA LEU A 134 10.78 0.31 -6.67
C LEU A 134 11.13 -1.18 -6.55
N SER A 135 11.32 -1.83 -7.70
CA SER A 135 11.87 -3.20 -7.78
C SER A 135 12.49 -3.46 -9.14
N GLN A 136 13.42 -4.40 -9.24
CA GLN A 136 13.91 -4.94 -10.54
C GLN A 136 13.13 -6.17 -11.00
N GLU A 137 12.18 -6.66 -10.21
CA GLU A 137 11.44 -7.90 -10.49
C GLU A 137 10.02 -7.61 -11.03
N ILE A 138 9.79 -7.88 -12.31
CA ILE A 138 8.47 -7.66 -12.94
C ILE A 138 7.38 -8.55 -12.33
N ASP A 139 7.70 -9.79 -11.97
CA ASP A 139 6.74 -10.73 -11.37
C ASP A 139 6.31 -10.24 -9.98
N LEU A 140 7.25 -9.70 -9.21
CA LEU A 140 6.98 -9.13 -7.89
C LEU A 140 6.03 -7.93 -8.01
N TRP A 141 6.25 -7.05 -8.99
CA TRP A 141 5.32 -5.96 -9.27
C TRP A 141 3.89 -6.45 -9.58
N GLN A 142 3.74 -7.49 -10.41
CA GLN A 142 2.42 -8.04 -10.74
C GLN A 142 1.70 -8.63 -9.52
N GLU A 143 2.47 -9.21 -8.59
CA GLU A 143 1.96 -9.73 -7.33
C GLU A 143 1.50 -8.62 -6.38
N LEU A 144 2.23 -7.51 -6.30
CA LEU A 144 2.00 -6.41 -5.35
C LEU A 144 0.98 -5.37 -5.86
N TYR A 145 0.95 -5.10 -7.16
CA TYR A 145 0.13 -4.05 -7.78
C TYR A 145 -1.36 -4.12 -7.41
N PRO A 146 -2.03 -5.29 -7.40
CA PRO A 146 -3.44 -5.37 -7.01
C PRO A 146 -3.72 -4.90 -5.59
N TRP A 147 -2.71 -4.88 -4.72
CA TRP A 147 -2.85 -4.64 -3.30
C TRP A 147 -2.40 -3.26 -2.84
N LEU A 148 -1.43 -2.67 -3.55
CA LEU A 148 -0.76 -1.43 -3.15
C LEU A 148 -1.02 -0.24 -4.11
N ARG A 149 -1.56 -0.46 -5.31
CA ARG A 149 -1.75 0.62 -6.33
C ARG A 149 -2.61 1.81 -5.91
N ARG A 150 -3.33 1.72 -4.79
CA ARG A 150 -4.19 2.81 -4.29
C ARG A 150 -3.39 3.80 -3.47
N ASP A 151 -2.39 3.29 -2.77
CA ASP A 151 -1.65 4.01 -1.74
C ASP A 151 -0.22 4.31 -2.24
N TYR A 152 0.29 3.50 -3.18
CA TYR A 152 1.64 3.61 -3.71
C TYR A 152 1.68 3.68 -5.25
N THR A 153 2.66 4.42 -5.75
CA THR A 153 3.14 4.31 -7.12
C THR A 153 4.20 3.20 -7.18
N LEU A 154 3.92 2.14 -7.94
CA LEU A 154 4.88 1.05 -8.13
C LEU A 154 5.60 1.22 -9.48
N ARG A 155 6.94 1.12 -9.47
CA ARG A 155 7.78 1.15 -10.66
C ARG A 155 8.72 -0.06 -10.70
N VAL A 156 8.85 -0.63 -11.89
CA VAL A 156 9.85 -1.65 -12.17
C VAL A 156 10.98 -1.00 -12.93
N LEU A 157 12.20 -1.19 -12.45
CA LEU A 157 13.40 -0.71 -13.11
C LEU A 157 13.92 -1.79 -14.04
N ASP A 158 14.11 -1.44 -15.30
CA ASP A 158 14.81 -2.29 -16.25
C ASP A 158 16.20 -1.73 -16.55
N THR A 159 17.10 -2.63 -16.90
CA THR A 159 18.49 -2.27 -17.22
C THR A 159 18.72 -2.23 -18.73
N TYR A 160 17.66 -2.07 -19.54
CA TYR A 160 17.79 -2.10 -20.99
C TYR A 160 18.30 -0.74 -21.51
N SER A 161 19.34 -0.78 -22.33
CA SER A 161 19.83 0.40 -23.05
C SER A 161 19.96 0.10 -24.55
N PRO A 162 19.36 0.92 -25.43
CA PRO A 162 19.54 0.79 -26.88
C PRO A 162 20.95 1.22 -27.35
N TYR A 163 21.74 1.84 -26.49
CA TYR A 163 23.09 2.34 -26.76
C TYR A 163 24.20 1.49 -26.12
N ASP A 164 23.89 0.25 -25.71
CA ASP A 164 24.84 -0.68 -25.07
C ASP A 164 25.55 -0.12 -23.82
N ALA A 165 24.91 0.81 -23.10
CA ALA A 165 25.39 1.27 -21.80
C ALA A 165 25.38 0.12 -20.77
N PRO A 166 26.34 0.08 -19.82
CA PRO A 166 26.34 -0.90 -18.75
C PRO A 166 25.04 -0.88 -17.93
N ALA A 167 24.53 -2.06 -17.57
CA ALA A 167 23.29 -2.22 -16.82
C ALA A 167 23.27 -1.40 -15.52
N ALA A 168 24.38 -1.42 -14.77
CA ALA A 168 24.56 -0.64 -13.55
C ALA A 168 24.43 0.87 -13.77
N ASP A 169 24.93 1.40 -14.90
CA ASP A 169 24.87 2.84 -15.20
C ASP A 169 23.43 3.26 -15.57
N VAL A 170 22.71 2.42 -16.34
CA VAL A 170 21.30 2.64 -16.68
C VAL A 170 20.44 2.65 -15.41
N LEU A 171 20.65 1.65 -14.55
CA LEU A 171 19.96 1.53 -13.27
C LEU A 171 20.27 2.71 -12.35
N ALA A 172 21.54 3.10 -12.25
CA ALA A 172 21.96 4.24 -11.43
C ALA A 172 21.32 5.54 -11.91
N ALA A 173 21.24 5.78 -13.22
CA ALA A 173 20.58 6.96 -13.76
C ALA A 173 19.07 6.99 -13.46
N GLN A 174 18.38 5.85 -13.58
CA GLN A 174 16.96 5.74 -13.22
C GLN A 174 16.73 5.97 -11.72
N LEU A 175 17.56 5.36 -10.87
CA LEU A 175 17.50 5.56 -9.42
C LEU A 175 17.83 7.01 -9.06
N ASP A 176 18.79 7.63 -9.75
CA ASP A 176 19.14 9.02 -9.48
C ASP A 176 18.01 10.00 -9.78
N GLU A 177 17.21 9.71 -10.82
CA GLU A 177 16.00 10.45 -11.18
C GLU A 177 14.86 10.19 -10.19
N LEU A 178 14.65 8.93 -9.78
CA LEU A 178 13.50 8.53 -8.96
C LEU A 178 13.68 8.77 -7.45
N LEU A 179 14.90 8.64 -6.93
CA LEU A 179 15.18 9.00 -5.54
C LEU A 179 15.22 10.51 -5.35
N GLY A 180 15.73 11.29 -6.31
CA GLY A 180 15.80 12.75 -6.17
C GLY A 180 16.40 13.18 -4.82
N GLU A 181 15.64 13.94 -4.04
CA GLU A 181 15.94 14.31 -2.63
C GLU A 181 15.04 13.55 -1.63
N ASP A 182 14.23 12.62 -2.13
CA ASP A 182 13.18 11.92 -1.38
C ASP A 182 13.62 10.50 -0.96
N GLU A 183 12.76 9.87 -0.17
CA GLU A 183 12.88 8.47 0.22
C GLU A 183 12.05 7.57 -0.68
N VAL A 184 12.55 6.36 -0.93
CA VAL A 184 11.80 5.33 -1.67
C VAL A 184 11.80 4.01 -0.93
N TRP A 185 10.73 3.25 -1.12
CA TRP A 185 10.71 1.84 -0.77
C TRP A 185 11.30 1.02 -1.91
N TRP A 186 12.15 0.08 -1.56
CA TRP A 186 12.68 -0.95 -2.44
C TRP A 186 12.20 -2.31 -1.96
N ILE A 187 11.74 -3.15 -2.87
CA ILE A 187 11.35 -4.53 -2.55
C ILE A 187 12.03 -5.53 -3.50
N GLU A 188 12.61 -6.56 -2.91
CA GLU A 188 13.34 -7.62 -3.61
C GLU A 188 13.12 -8.98 -2.94
N ARG A 189 13.18 -10.08 -3.72
CA ARG A 189 13.16 -11.45 -3.18
C ARG A 189 14.55 -12.06 -3.02
N ALA A 190 15.54 -11.46 -3.68
CA ALA A 190 16.95 -11.81 -3.58
C ALA A 190 17.79 -10.54 -3.72
N PRO A 191 19.03 -10.49 -3.18
CA PRO A 191 19.90 -9.34 -3.31
C PRO A 191 20.06 -8.90 -4.77
N SER A 192 19.60 -7.69 -5.06
CA SER A 192 19.58 -7.10 -6.40
C SER A 192 20.93 -6.49 -6.82
N GLU A 193 21.08 -6.18 -8.10
CA GLU A 193 22.25 -5.44 -8.61
C GLU A 193 22.29 -4.03 -8.00
N ALA A 194 21.12 -3.39 -7.84
CA ALA A 194 21.00 -2.11 -7.13
C ALA A 194 21.60 -2.17 -5.73
N ARG A 195 21.30 -3.24 -4.98
CA ARG A 195 21.83 -3.43 -3.62
C ARG A 195 23.33 -3.66 -3.57
N ALA A 196 23.88 -4.38 -4.55
CA ALA A 196 25.30 -4.65 -4.64
C ALA A 196 26.13 -3.45 -5.13
N THR A 197 25.50 -2.47 -5.78
CA THR A 197 26.19 -1.35 -6.44
C THR A 197 25.69 0.00 -5.94
N TYR A 198 24.50 0.43 -6.37
CA TYR A 198 23.95 1.75 -6.09
C TYR A 198 23.76 2.01 -4.58
N PHE A 199 23.23 1.05 -3.82
CA PHE A 199 23.06 1.21 -2.35
C PHE A 199 24.37 1.14 -1.56
N GLN A 200 25.52 0.94 -2.22
CA GLN A 200 26.85 1.01 -1.61
C GLN A 200 27.53 2.36 -1.83
N ARG A 201 26.89 3.30 -2.54
CA ARG A 201 27.39 4.65 -2.71
C ARG A 201 27.42 5.39 -1.37
N ALA A 202 28.35 6.31 -1.21
CA ALA A 202 28.50 7.07 0.03
C ALA A 202 27.30 7.98 0.31
N ASP A 203 26.66 8.50 -0.73
CA ASP A 203 25.51 9.43 -0.66
C ASP A 203 24.14 8.70 -0.59
N VAL A 204 24.13 7.39 -0.41
CA VAL A 204 22.91 6.58 -0.36
C VAL A 204 22.88 5.77 0.93
N ALA A 205 21.80 5.88 1.68
CA ALA A 205 21.62 5.18 2.93
C ALA A 205 20.40 4.24 2.87
N VAL A 206 20.58 3.02 3.35
CA VAL A 206 19.48 2.12 3.70
C VAL A 206 19.08 2.43 5.14
N VAL A 207 18.03 3.23 5.31
CA VAL A 207 17.60 3.75 6.62
C VAL A 207 16.71 2.76 7.38
N GLN A 208 16.14 1.80 6.67
CA GLN A 208 15.37 0.71 7.26
C GLN A 208 15.48 -0.53 6.39
N GLU A 209 15.61 -1.69 7.03
CA GLU A 209 15.56 -3.00 6.38
C GLU A 209 14.66 -3.95 7.19
N ALA A 210 13.75 -4.62 6.51
CA ALA A 210 12.87 -5.62 7.10
C ALA A 210 12.63 -6.79 6.14
N THR A 211 12.74 -8.02 6.64
CA THR A 211 12.51 -9.24 5.86
C THR A 211 11.21 -9.92 6.28
N PHE A 212 10.35 -10.19 5.29
CA PHE A 212 9.03 -10.79 5.44
C PHE A 212 8.92 -12.04 4.56
N GLY A 213 9.24 -13.20 5.14
CA GLY A 213 9.29 -14.45 4.38
C GLY A 213 10.31 -14.35 3.23
N PRO A 214 9.92 -14.52 1.96
CA PRO A 214 10.84 -14.42 0.83
C PRO A 214 11.11 -12.99 0.37
N CYS A 215 10.53 -11.96 0.97
CA CYS A 215 10.59 -10.59 0.46
C CYS A 215 11.30 -9.68 1.46
N THR A 216 12.30 -8.95 0.99
CA THR A 216 13.03 -7.96 1.77
C THR A 216 12.60 -6.58 1.32
N LEU A 217 12.17 -5.77 2.28
CA LEU A 217 11.85 -4.36 2.12
C LEU A 217 13.01 -3.52 2.65
N LEU A 218 13.45 -2.57 1.83
CA LEU A 218 14.44 -1.57 2.19
C LEU A 218 13.80 -0.19 2.02
N ARG A 219 14.04 0.71 2.97
CA ARG A 219 13.78 2.13 2.80
C ARG A 219 15.10 2.79 2.47
N VAL A 220 15.17 3.40 1.30
CA VAL A 220 16.41 3.97 0.74
C VAL A 220 16.23 5.47 0.62
N ALA A 221 17.22 6.21 1.11
CA ALA A 221 17.26 7.66 1.05
C ALA A 221 18.59 8.12 0.46
N ARG A 222 18.58 9.23 -0.28
CA ARG A 222 19.81 9.94 -0.62
C ARG A 222 20.18 10.86 0.53
N VAL A 223 21.13 10.42 1.35
CA VAL A 223 21.63 11.16 2.51
C VAL A 223 23.13 10.93 2.53
N ASP A 224 23.95 11.99 2.53
CA ASP A 224 25.40 11.86 2.72
C ASP A 224 25.71 11.79 4.22
N PRO A 225 26.00 10.59 4.76
CA PRO A 225 26.32 10.42 6.16
C PRO A 225 27.62 11.16 6.52
N ALA A 226 28.53 11.44 5.58
CA ALA A 226 29.77 12.15 5.92
C ALA A 226 29.55 13.63 6.24
N GLN A 227 28.41 14.21 5.83
CA GLN A 227 28.05 15.58 6.15
C GLN A 227 27.18 15.65 7.41
N SER A 228 27.25 16.77 8.12
CA SER A 228 26.34 17.07 9.22
C SER A 228 25.90 18.52 9.13
N LEU A 229 24.60 18.74 9.26
CA LEU A 229 24.01 20.07 9.37
C LEU A 229 24.34 20.71 10.72
N ALA A 230 24.33 19.89 11.77
CA ALA A 230 24.68 20.30 13.13
C ALA A 230 25.20 19.12 13.96
N VAL A 231 26.02 19.42 14.95
CA VAL A 231 26.55 18.45 15.92
C VAL A 231 26.17 18.90 17.33
N ALA A 232 25.40 18.09 18.03
CA ALA A 232 25.03 18.30 19.42
C ALA A 232 26.11 17.75 20.35
N ASP A 233 26.62 18.61 21.22
CA ASP A 233 27.56 18.22 22.28
C ASP A 233 26.77 17.65 23.46
N VAL A 234 26.59 16.33 23.48
CA VAL A 234 25.79 15.63 24.50
C VAL A 234 26.62 14.71 25.39
N ALA A 235 26.04 14.27 26.52
CA ALA A 235 26.71 13.38 27.45
C ALA A 235 26.95 11.97 26.86
N GLY A 236 28.22 11.60 26.71
CA GLY A 236 28.63 10.26 26.25
C GLY A 236 29.24 10.26 24.83
N GLY A 237 28.88 11.23 24.00
CA GLY A 237 29.40 11.35 22.63
C GLY A 237 28.52 12.24 21.77
N PRO A 238 29.03 12.86 20.71
CA PRO A 238 28.25 13.79 19.89
C PRO A 238 27.10 13.08 19.14
N ILE A 239 25.95 13.73 19.10
CA ILE A 239 24.85 13.38 18.19
C ILE A 239 24.90 14.32 16.99
N GLN A 240 24.88 13.78 15.78
CA GLN A 240 24.93 14.53 14.53
C GLN A 240 23.55 14.54 13.90
N LEU A 241 23.06 15.74 13.56
CA LEU A 241 21.98 15.90 12.59
C LEU A 241 22.63 15.86 11.21
N VAL A 242 22.49 14.72 10.54
CA VAL A 242 23.08 14.44 9.23
C VAL A 242 22.35 15.20 8.14
N ASP A 243 21.02 15.11 8.14
CA ASP A 243 20.18 15.72 7.12
C ASP A 243 18.75 15.99 7.65
N ALA A 244 18.00 16.84 6.94
CA ALA A 244 16.62 17.18 7.24
C ALA A 244 15.81 17.34 5.95
N GLN A 245 14.83 16.47 5.73
CA GLN A 245 13.88 16.57 4.63
C GLN A 245 12.60 17.26 5.12
N ILE A 246 12.26 18.38 4.48
CA ILE A 246 11.13 19.24 4.87
C ILE A 246 10.11 19.24 3.74
N GLY A 247 8.94 18.69 4.02
CA GLY A 247 7.83 18.66 3.07
C GLY A 247 7.19 20.04 2.83
N PRO A 248 6.26 20.14 1.88
CA PRO A 248 5.50 21.36 1.66
C PRO A 248 4.65 21.71 2.89
N ALA A 249 4.59 23.00 3.24
CA ALA A 249 3.75 23.48 4.33
C ALA A 249 2.53 24.24 3.80
N GLN A 250 1.35 23.91 4.32
CA GLN A 250 0.10 24.56 3.95
C GLN A 250 -0.81 24.69 5.17
N GLY A 251 -1.53 25.81 5.28
CA GLY A 251 -2.49 26.00 6.37
C GLY A 251 -3.56 24.91 6.39
N GLY A 252 -3.69 24.20 7.50
CA GLY A 252 -4.68 23.13 7.68
C GLY A 252 -4.22 21.73 7.25
N ALA A 253 -2.97 21.59 6.79
CA ALA A 253 -2.31 20.32 6.55
C ALA A 253 -1.16 20.12 7.55
N ASP A 254 -0.66 18.88 7.65
CA ASP A 254 0.54 18.59 8.44
C ASP A 254 1.79 18.98 7.63
N LEU A 255 2.73 19.67 8.26
CA LEU A 255 4.09 19.79 7.76
C LEU A 255 4.83 18.50 8.11
N HIS A 256 5.17 17.76 7.07
CA HIS A 256 5.99 16.56 7.15
C HIS A 256 7.46 16.94 7.27
N LEU A 257 8.15 16.36 8.26
CA LEU A 257 9.56 16.60 8.52
C LEU A 257 10.23 15.26 8.85
N VAL A 258 11.33 14.96 8.18
CA VAL A 258 12.17 13.80 8.52
C VAL A 258 13.56 14.28 8.88
N LEU A 259 14.01 13.93 10.08
CA LEU A 259 15.35 14.22 10.56
C LEU A 259 16.19 12.94 10.50
N TYR A 260 17.42 13.06 9.99
CA TYR A 260 18.37 11.97 9.96
C TYR A 260 19.46 12.21 10.98
N TRP A 261 19.52 11.32 11.96
CA TRP A 261 20.48 11.45 13.06
C TRP A 261 21.50 10.32 13.04
N ARG A 262 22.68 10.59 13.58
CA ARG A 262 23.68 9.55 13.86
C ARG A 262 24.45 9.89 15.12
N ALA A 263 24.81 8.89 15.89
CA ALA A 263 25.85 9.01 16.92
C ALA A 263 27.06 8.19 16.51
N ASP A 264 28.27 8.76 16.58
CA ASP A 264 29.51 8.03 16.28
C ASP A 264 30.14 7.40 17.53
N ALA A 265 29.56 7.67 18.70
CA ALA A 265 29.94 7.10 19.98
C ALA A 265 28.67 6.85 20.82
N PRO A 266 28.71 5.96 21.84
CA PRO A 266 27.57 5.69 22.69
C PRO A 266 27.06 6.96 23.39
N VAL A 267 25.77 7.25 23.26
CA VAL A 267 25.11 8.32 24.02
C VAL A 267 24.66 7.76 25.37
N THR A 268 24.90 8.49 26.46
CA THR A 268 24.62 8.00 27.82
C THR A 268 23.35 8.54 28.46
N ALA A 269 22.68 9.47 27.78
CA ALA A 269 21.42 10.06 28.20
C ALA A 269 20.39 9.98 27.07
N SER A 270 19.11 9.97 27.47
CA SER A 270 17.99 9.97 26.56
C SER A 270 17.54 11.41 26.29
N TYR A 271 17.74 11.89 25.07
CA TYR A 271 17.38 13.23 24.64
C TYR A 271 16.02 13.23 23.95
N THR A 272 15.26 14.30 24.18
CA THR A 272 14.05 14.62 23.44
C THR A 272 14.41 15.59 22.31
N VAL A 273 13.97 15.29 21.10
CA VAL A 273 14.07 16.23 19.98
C VAL A 273 12.86 17.15 20.06
N PHE A 274 13.09 18.46 19.93
CA PHE A 274 12.03 19.43 19.74
C PHE A 274 12.04 19.94 18.32
N THR A 275 10.83 20.12 17.77
CA THR A 275 10.60 20.73 16.46
C THR A 275 9.56 21.82 16.66
N GLN A 276 9.91 23.08 16.38
CA GLN A 276 9.06 24.24 16.67
C GLN A 276 8.97 25.14 15.45
N LEU A 277 7.77 25.27 14.88
CA LEU A 277 7.50 26.12 13.73
C LEU A 277 6.99 27.49 14.18
N PHE A 278 7.73 28.55 13.86
CA PHE A 278 7.38 29.93 14.19
C PHE A 278 6.87 30.68 12.96
N ALA A 279 5.77 31.40 13.14
CA ALA A 279 5.19 32.30 12.17
C ALA A 279 6.03 33.59 12.01
N PRO A 280 5.83 34.36 10.93
CA PRO A 280 6.56 35.61 10.70
C PRO A 280 6.43 36.65 11.82
N ASP A 281 5.36 36.59 12.61
CA ASP A 281 5.11 37.46 13.77
C ASP A 281 5.79 36.95 15.07
N GLY A 282 6.54 35.86 14.98
CA GLY A 282 7.24 35.21 16.10
C GLY A 282 6.35 34.33 16.98
N GLN A 283 5.07 34.15 16.66
CA GLN A 283 4.21 33.21 17.37
C GLN A 283 4.52 31.78 16.94
N MET A 284 4.50 30.85 17.89
CA MET A 284 4.64 29.43 17.59
C MET A 284 3.35 28.92 16.93
N ALA A 285 3.47 28.50 15.67
CA ALA A 285 2.36 28.00 14.87
C ALA A 285 2.09 26.51 15.13
N ALA A 286 3.16 25.71 15.25
CA ALA A 286 3.10 24.28 15.52
C ALA A 286 4.35 23.84 16.27
N GLN A 287 4.27 22.74 17.02
CA GLN A 287 5.43 22.10 17.62
C GLN A 287 5.18 20.61 17.81
N GLN A 288 6.26 19.84 17.83
CA GLN A 288 6.24 18.44 18.24
C GLN A 288 7.56 18.10 18.94
N ASP A 289 7.43 17.56 20.16
CA ASP A 289 8.54 17.12 20.98
C ASP A 289 8.37 15.65 21.31
N ASN A 290 9.35 14.82 20.97
CA ASN A 290 9.38 13.42 21.35
C ASN A 290 10.79 12.88 21.42
N VAL A 291 10.94 11.81 22.18
CA VAL A 291 12.09 10.90 22.02
C VAL A 291 12.08 10.39 20.57
N PRO A 292 13.24 10.27 19.89
CA PRO A 292 13.28 9.96 18.47
C PRO A 292 12.48 8.71 18.08
N VAL A 293 11.92 8.74 16.87
CA VAL A 293 11.06 7.72 16.27
C VAL A 293 9.82 7.48 17.14
N THR A 294 9.20 8.57 17.61
CA THR A 294 8.03 8.52 18.51
C THR A 294 8.27 7.63 19.74
N GLY A 295 9.49 7.69 20.30
CA GLY A 295 9.92 6.91 21.46
C GLY A 295 10.42 5.50 21.17
N LEU A 296 10.47 5.08 19.90
CA LEU A 296 10.97 3.75 19.53
C LEU A 296 12.49 3.68 19.39
N ALA A 297 13.18 4.82 19.28
CA ALA A 297 14.64 4.89 19.26
C ALA A 297 15.20 5.92 20.25
N PRO A 298 15.08 5.69 21.58
CA PRO A 298 15.73 6.54 22.58
C PRO A 298 17.23 6.71 22.30
N THR A 299 17.77 7.92 22.43
CA THR A 299 19.15 8.22 21.99
C THR A 299 20.21 7.40 22.71
N ASP A 300 19.96 7.00 23.95
CA ASP A 300 20.79 6.11 24.76
C ASP A 300 20.79 4.63 24.30
N THR A 301 19.96 4.30 23.32
CA THR A 301 19.93 2.97 22.68
C THR A 301 20.62 2.95 21.32
N TRP A 302 21.08 4.10 20.82
CA TRP A 302 21.67 4.20 19.48
C TRP A 302 23.00 3.47 19.40
N GLN A 303 23.15 2.66 18.36
CA GLN A 303 24.41 2.00 18.06
C GLN A 303 25.31 2.97 17.29
N PRO A 304 26.60 3.08 17.67
CA PRO A 304 27.55 3.93 16.96
C PRO A 304 27.56 3.66 15.45
N GLY A 305 27.48 4.72 14.65
CA GLY A 305 27.48 4.66 13.19
C GLY A 305 26.12 4.39 12.54
N THR A 306 25.08 4.08 13.31
CA THR A 306 23.74 3.79 12.75
C THR A 306 23.01 5.10 12.43
N LEU A 307 22.49 5.19 11.21
CA LEU A 307 21.63 6.30 10.79
C LEU A 307 20.20 6.05 11.30
N ILE A 308 19.64 7.02 12.00
CA ILE A 308 18.30 6.99 12.58
C ILE A 308 17.41 7.95 11.79
N ARG A 309 16.38 7.40 11.17
CA ARG A 309 15.32 8.17 10.49
C ARG A 309 14.23 8.52 11.50
N ASP A 310 14.02 9.81 11.73
CA ASP A 310 13.14 10.34 12.77
C ASP A 310 12.04 11.24 12.17
N PRO A 311 10.85 10.69 11.87
CA PRO A 311 9.75 11.42 11.24
C PRO A 311 8.88 12.20 12.24
N TYR A 312 8.41 13.39 11.82
CA TYR A 312 7.54 14.32 12.54
C TYR A 312 6.39 14.79 11.65
N ARG A 313 5.25 15.09 12.27
CA ARG A 313 4.06 15.65 11.60
C ARG A 313 3.58 16.85 12.40
N LEU A 314 3.98 18.06 11.97
CA LEU A 314 3.62 19.29 12.66
C LEU A 314 2.29 19.83 12.10
N PRO A 315 1.19 19.83 12.85
CA PRO A 315 -0.11 20.29 12.35
C PRO A 315 -0.11 21.80 12.15
N VAL A 316 -0.07 22.27 10.91
CA VAL A 316 -0.09 23.70 10.59
C VAL A 316 -1.52 24.21 10.73
N PRO A 317 -1.79 25.25 11.55
CA PRO A 317 -3.14 25.73 11.77
C PRO A 317 -3.87 26.12 10.46
N PRO A 318 -5.17 25.82 10.30
CA PRO A 318 -5.94 26.23 9.11
C PRO A 318 -5.96 27.75 8.86
N ALA A 319 -5.76 28.53 9.93
CA ALA A 319 -5.70 29.99 9.87
C ALA A 319 -4.27 30.54 9.67
N ALA A 320 -3.28 29.67 9.46
CA ALA A 320 -1.90 30.08 9.21
C ALA A 320 -1.84 30.98 7.97
N ALA A 321 -1.32 32.19 8.14
CA ALA A 321 -1.14 33.12 7.03
C ALA A 321 -0.03 32.60 6.11
N PRO A 322 -0.16 32.73 4.78
CA PRO A 322 0.93 32.41 3.86
C PRO A 322 2.17 33.28 4.14
N GLY A 323 3.36 32.70 4.08
CA GLY A 323 4.59 33.44 4.37
C GLY A 323 5.79 32.54 4.66
N SER A 324 6.90 33.17 5.06
CA SER A 324 8.12 32.46 5.45
C SER A 324 8.11 32.19 6.94
N TYR A 325 7.99 30.92 7.32
CA TYR A 325 8.05 30.46 8.70
C TYR A 325 9.48 29.99 9.00
N VAL A 326 9.81 29.89 10.28
CA VAL A 326 11.12 29.40 10.73
C VAL A 326 10.88 28.15 11.59
N LEU A 327 11.45 27.02 11.16
CA LEU A 327 11.42 25.77 11.90
C LEU A 327 12.70 25.65 12.73
N HIS A 328 12.56 25.49 14.04
CA HIS A 328 13.66 25.27 14.96
C HIS A 328 13.73 23.79 15.31
N VAL A 329 14.92 23.21 15.20
CA VAL A 329 15.19 21.80 15.54
C VAL A 329 16.34 21.73 16.54
N GLY A 330 16.18 20.97 17.61
CA GLY A 330 17.25 20.75 18.58
C GLY A 330 16.95 19.60 19.54
N LEU A 331 17.83 19.44 20.52
CA LEU A 331 17.79 18.38 21.52
C LEU A 331 17.73 18.98 22.93
N TYR A 332 17.04 18.32 23.85
CA TYR A 332 17.10 18.63 25.27
C TYR A 332 16.99 17.38 26.14
N ASP A 333 17.51 17.47 27.35
CA ASP A 333 17.32 16.50 28.43
C ASP A 333 16.78 17.20 29.68
N ASP A 334 16.89 16.56 30.85
CA ASP A 334 16.48 17.12 32.14
C ASP A 334 17.36 18.29 32.60
N THR A 335 18.55 18.47 32.03
CA THR A 335 19.48 19.56 32.31
C THR A 335 19.25 20.80 31.45
N GLY A 336 18.57 20.64 30.31
CA GLY A 336 18.19 21.72 29.40
C GLY A 336 18.50 21.41 27.93
N ARG A 337 18.54 22.45 27.09
CA ARG A 337 18.87 22.31 25.67
C ARG A 337 20.34 21.97 25.47
N ALA A 338 20.61 20.99 24.63
CA ALA A 338 21.96 20.63 24.23
C ALA A 338 22.53 21.71 23.29
N PRO A 339 23.77 22.17 23.52
CA PRO A 339 24.42 23.08 22.59
C PRO A 339 24.74 22.36 21.27
N LEU A 340 24.48 23.05 20.16
CA LEU A 340 24.78 22.62 18.80
C LEU A 340 25.94 23.41 18.24
N THR A 341 26.83 22.74 17.52
CA THR A 341 27.79 23.35 16.58
C THR A 341 27.24 23.16 15.17
N LEU A 342 26.93 24.26 14.48
CA LEU A 342 26.38 24.24 13.12
C LEU A 342 27.49 24.00 12.08
N ALA A 343 27.09 23.70 10.84
CA ALA A 343 28.03 23.45 9.73
C ALA A 343 29.01 24.62 9.45
N ASP A 344 28.63 25.85 9.79
CA ASP A 344 29.49 27.04 9.67
C ASP A 344 30.44 27.25 10.88
N GLY A 345 30.37 26.37 11.88
CA GLY A 345 31.15 26.40 13.11
C GLY A 345 30.58 27.31 14.21
N SER A 346 29.44 27.97 13.97
CA SER A 346 28.75 28.75 15.00
C SER A 346 28.13 27.84 16.07
N ARG A 347 27.92 28.38 17.28
CA ARG A 347 27.25 27.69 18.37
C ARG A 347 25.85 28.25 18.59
N ALA A 348 24.87 27.35 18.68
CA ALA A 348 23.47 27.64 18.93
C ALA A 348 22.87 26.58 19.87
N ASP A 349 21.61 26.73 20.26
CA ASP A 349 20.83 25.71 20.97
C ASP A 349 19.78 25.02 20.07
N HIS A 350 19.71 25.41 18.79
CA HIS A 350 18.87 24.84 17.75
C HIS A 350 19.44 25.16 16.35
N LEU A 351 19.01 24.40 15.35
CA LEU A 351 19.19 24.69 13.94
C LEU A 351 17.88 25.31 13.39
N GLU A 352 18.01 26.31 12.52
CA GLU A 352 16.87 26.98 11.89
C GLU A 352 16.74 26.59 10.41
N PHE A 353 15.51 26.30 9.99
CA PHE A 353 15.15 26.10 8.59
C PHE A 353 14.06 27.08 8.16
N SER A 354 14.19 27.66 6.97
CA SER A 354 13.15 28.51 6.39
C SER A 354 12.09 27.63 5.71
N VAL A 355 10.84 27.74 6.14
CA VAL A 355 9.72 26.95 5.62
C VAL A 355 8.69 27.86 4.96
N PRO A 356 8.52 27.82 3.63
CA PRO A 356 7.46 28.57 2.96
C PRO A 356 6.10 27.90 3.20
N VAL A 357 5.17 28.62 3.83
CA VAL A 357 3.79 28.18 4.06
C VAL A 357 2.88 28.78 2.99
N ALA A 358 2.16 27.92 2.28
CA ALA A 358 1.19 28.29 1.26
C ALA A 358 -0.23 28.49 1.84
N ALA A 359 -1.08 29.17 1.08
CA ALA A 359 -2.51 29.29 1.39
C ALA A 359 -3.22 27.91 1.22
N PRO A 360 -4.30 27.65 1.98
CA PRO A 360 -5.11 26.45 1.85
C PRO A 360 -5.71 26.23 0.45
#